data_AF-A0A365YPZ1-F1
#
_entry.id   AF-A0A365YPZ1-F1
#
_cell.length_a   1.000
_cell.length_b   1.000
_cell.length_c   1.000
_cell.angle_alpha   90.00
_cell.angle_beta   90.00
_cell.angle_gamma   90.00
#
_symmetry.space_group_name_H-M   'P 1'
#
loop_
_entity.id
_entity.type
_entity.pdbx_description
1 polymer ?
#
loop_
_entity_poly.entity_id
_entity_poly.type
_entity_poly.pdbx_seq_one_letter_code
_entity_poly.pdbx_strand_id
1 'polypeptide(L)'
;MLKTAKWIMLASFAAALVLWLGFGGRSEFVASDGPYSPVVYISGWLALLGLVAATWLTVGFFGGAIRRTVARNSIRYGMKRGR
;
A
#
# COMPACT_ATOMS: atom_id res chain seq x y z
N MET A 1 2.22 11.11 -9.86
CA MET A 1 1.51 9.90 -9.37
C MET A 1 2.00 9.42 -8.00
N LEU A 2 3.30 9.15 -7.78
CA LEU A 2 3.82 8.66 -6.47
C LEU A 2 3.48 9.56 -5.25
N LYS A 3 3.53 10.89 -5.39
CA LYS A 3 3.19 11.82 -4.28
C LYS A 3 1.74 11.66 -3.82
N THR A 4 0.78 11.59 -4.74
CA THR A 4 -0.65 11.44 -4.43
C THR A 4 -0.97 10.07 -3.84
N ALA A 5 -0.36 9.01 -4.38
CA ALA A 5 -0.55 7.64 -3.89
C ALA A 5 -0.07 7.45 -2.45
N LYS A 6 1.01 8.12 -2.02
CA LYS A 6 1.47 8.11 -0.61
C LYS A 6 0.40 8.66 0.33
N TRP A 7 -0.22 9.79 -0.04
CA TRP A 7 -1.25 10.42 0.79
C TRP A 7 -2.53 9.59 0.84
N ILE A 8 -2.92 8.99 -0.28
CA ILE A 8 -4.07 8.07 -0.33
C ILE A 8 -3.82 6.86 0.57
N MET A 9 -2.65 6.22 0.48
CA MET A 9 -2.27 5.10 1.35
C MET A 9 -2.36 5.48 2.83
N LEU A 10 -1.81 6.64 3.20
CA LEU A 10 -1.80 7.12 4.59
C LEU A 10 -3.23 7.41 5.08
N ALA A 11 -4.06 8.06 4.24
CA ALA A 11 -5.44 8.37 4.57
C ALA A 11 -6.29 7.10 4.72
N SER A 12 -6.14 6.12 3.82
CA SER A 12 -6.84 4.83 3.91
C SER A 12 -6.43 4.06 5.16
N PHE A 13 -5.14 4.04 5.51
CA PHE A 13 -4.65 3.38 6.72
C PHE A 13 -5.14 4.07 7.99
N ALA A 14 -5.10 5.40 8.03
CA ALA A 14 -5.60 6.18 9.17
C ALA A 14 -7.10 5.97 9.38
N ALA A 15 -7.91 6.02 8.31
CA ALA A 15 -9.33 5.76 8.38
C ALA A 15 -9.64 4.32 8.84
N ALA A 16 -8.90 3.32 8.32
CA ALA A 16 -9.02 1.94 8.76
C ALA A 16 -8.70 1.79 10.25
N LEU A 17 -7.63 2.43 10.75
CA LEU A 17 -7.25 2.42 12.17
C LEU A 17 -8.32 3.03 13.06
N VAL A 18 -8.91 4.16 12.65
CA VAL A 18 -9.97 4.82 13.42
C VAL A 18 -11.22 3.94 13.50
N LEU A 19 -11.63 3.33 12.39
CA LEU A 19 -12.78 2.41 12.38
C LEU A 19 -12.49 1.14 13.19
N TRP A 20 -11.27 0.61 13.09
CA TRP A 20 -10.87 -0.63 13.76
C TRP A 20 -10.73 -0.46 15.28
N LEU A 21 -10.11 0.64 15.74
CA LEU A 21 -9.82 0.88 17.16
C LEU A 21 -10.86 1.77 17.85
N GLY A 22 -11.38 2.79 17.15
CA GLY A 22 -12.26 3.81 17.74
C GLY A 22 -13.74 3.46 17.70
N PHE A 23 -14.17 2.66 16.72
CA PHE A 23 -15.59 2.28 16.54
C PHE A 23 -15.87 0.81 16.87
N GLY A 24 -14.97 0.14 17.60
CA GLY A 24 -15.21 -1.22 18.11
C GLY A 24 -15.08 -2.35 17.07
N GLY A 25 -14.58 -2.08 15.86
CA GLY A 25 -14.37 -3.11 14.84
C GLY A 25 -13.47 -4.26 15.31
N ARG A 26 -12.40 -3.96 16.07
CA ARG A 26 -11.53 -4.97 16.68
C ARG A 26 -12.27 -5.83 17.72
N SER A 27 -13.04 -5.21 18.61
CA SER A 27 -13.74 -5.92 19.69
C SER A 27 -14.84 -6.81 19.13
N GLU A 28 -15.58 -6.34 18.13
CA GLU A 28 -16.55 -7.17 17.41
C GLU A 28 -15.89 -8.30 16.64
N PHE A 29 -14.73 -8.06 16.01
CA PHE A 29 -14.00 -9.10 15.30
C PHE A 29 -13.54 -10.24 16.24
N VAL A 30 -13.03 -9.88 17.42
CA VAL A 30 -12.47 -10.84 18.39
C VAL A 30 -13.55 -11.58 19.18
N ALA A 31 -14.68 -10.93 19.48
CA ALA A 31 -15.73 -11.50 20.31
C ALA A 31 -16.78 -12.32 19.52
N SER A 32 -16.63 -12.47 18.20
CA SER A 32 -17.78 -12.85 17.36
C SER A 32 -18.23 -14.30 17.46
N ASP A 33 -19.53 -14.46 17.73
CA ASP A 33 -20.36 -15.67 17.57
C ASP A 33 -21.41 -15.50 16.43
N GLY A 34 -21.26 -14.49 15.54
CA GLY A 34 -22.28 -14.14 14.54
C GLY A 34 -21.79 -13.27 13.37
N PRO A 35 -22.70 -12.84 12.46
CA PRO A 35 -22.32 -12.00 11.33
C PRO A 35 -21.82 -10.62 11.78
N TYR A 36 -20.71 -10.16 11.19
CA TYR A 36 -20.05 -8.92 11.58
C TYR A 36 -20.85 -7.67 11.19
N SER A 37 -20.66 -6.59 11.96
CA SER A 37 -21.22 -5.29 11.60
C SER A 37 -20.53 -4.70 10.34
N PRO A 38 -21.19 -3.76 9.64
CA PRO A 38 -20.57 -3.05 8.52
C PRO A 38 -19.24 -2.37 8.84
N VAL A 39 -18.97 -2.02 10.11
CA VAL A 39 -17.73 -1.35 10.54
C VAL A 39 -16.51 -2.27 10.32
N VAL A 40 -16.65 -3.56 10.62
CA VAL A 40 -15.60 -4.56 10.42
C VAL A 40 -15.32 -4.75 8.92
N TYR A 41 -16.37 -4.84 8.11
CA TYR A 41 -16.22 -4.99 6.66
C TYR A 41 -15.58 -3.76 6.01
N ILE A 42 -16.06 -2.55 6.34
CA ILE A 42 -15.54 -1.30 5.77
C ILE A 42 -14.08 -1.08 6.18
N SER A 43 -13.73 -1.33 7.44
CA SER A 43 -12.33 -1.22 7.90
C SER A 43 -11.41 -2.22 7.19
N GLY A 44 -11.87 -3.46 6.96
CA GLY A 44 -11.13 -4.45 6.17
C GLY A 44 -10.88 -4.01 4.72
N TRP A 45 -11.90 -3.50 4.03
CA TRP A 45 -11.75 -2.99 2.66
C TRP A 45 -10.82 -1.77 2.58
N LEU A 46 -10.90 -0.86 3.54
CA LEU A 46 -9.99 0.29 3.62
C LEU A 46 -8.54 -0.13 3.87
N ALA A 47 -8.32 -1.13 4.73
CA ALA A 47 -7.00 -1.70 4.95
C ALA A 47 -6.44 -2.34 3.66
N LEU A 48 -7.27 -3.07 2.92
CA LEU A 48 -6.88 -3.69 1.65
C LEU A 48 -6.51 -2.64 0.59
N LEU A 49 -7.28 -1.56 0.47
CA LEU A 49 -6.95 -0.43 -0.41
C LEU A 49 -5.60 0.22 -0.04
N GLY A 50 -5.35 0.40 1.26
CA GLY A 50 -4.05 0.86 1.77
C GLY A 50 -2.91 -0.06 1.36
N LEU A 51 -3.09 -1.37 1.46
CA LEU A 51 -2.08 -2.38 1.12
C LEU A 51 -1.78 -2.43 -0.39
N VAL A 52 -2.81 -2.30 -1.23
CA VAL A 52 -2.65 -2.20 -2.69
C VAL A 52 -1.86 -0.95 -3.05
N ALA A 53 -2.18 0.20 -2.45
CA ALA A 53 -1.46 1.45 -2.67
C ALA A 53 0.03 1.33 -2.23
N ALA A 54 0.29 0.70 -1.08
CA ALA A 54 1.64 0.47 -0.57
C ALA A 54 2.47 -0.41 -1.51
N THR A 55 1.86 -1.50 -2.01
CA THR A 55 2.49 -2.39 -2.99
C THR A 55 2.84 -1.63 -4.26
N TRP A 56 1.93 -0.79 -4.76
CA TRP A 56 2.16 -0.06 -6.00
C TRP A 56 3.28 0.99 -5.85
N LEU A 57 3.32 1.69 -4.71
CA LEU A 57 4.41 2.61 -4.39
C LEU A 57 5.77 1.88 -4.32
N THR A 58 5.78 0.69 -3.73
CA THR A 58 6.98 -0.14 -3.56
C THR A 58 7.52 -0.58 -4.91
N VAL A 59 6.69 -1.16 -5.76
CA VAL A 59 7.09 -1.59 -7.12
C VAL A 59 7.55 -0.38 -7.95
N GLY A 60 6.85 0.75 -7.86
CA GLY A 60 7.24 1.98 -8.54
C GLY A 60 8.60 2.52 -8.09
N PHE A 61 8.86 2.51 -6.78
CA PHE A 61 10.13 2.95 -6.21
C PHE A 61 11.29 2.05 -6.64
N PHE A 62 11.16 0.73 -6.48
CA PHE A 62 12.19 -0.23 -6.87
C PHE A 62 12.43 -0.23 -8.39
N GLY A 63 11.37 -0.17 -9.20
CA GLY A 63 11.50 -0.05 -10.66
C GLY A 63 12.26 1.22 -11.07
N GLY A 64 11.99 2.35 -10.41
CA GLY A 64 12.71 3.60 -10.62
C GLY A 64 14.16 3.56 -10.13
N ALA A 65 14.45 2.86 -9.03
CA ALA A 65 15.81 2.66 -8.55
C ALA A 65 16.61 1.77 -9.50
N ILE A 66 16.04 0.64 -9.93
CA ILE A 66 16.67 -0.29 -10.89
C ILE A 66 16.96 0.41 -12.21
N ARG A 67 16.01 1.17 -12.78
CA ARG A 67 16.26 1.93 -14.02
C ARG A 67 17.42 2.91 -13.88
N ARG A 68 17.52 3.61 -12.74
CA ARG A 68 18.62 4.54 -12.47
C ARG A 68 19.95 3.82 -12.31
N THR A 69 19.98 2.68 -11.64
CA THR A 69 21.18 1.85 -11.50
C THR A 69 21.63 1.27 -12.85
N VAL A 70 20.71 0.74 -13.65
CA VAL A 70 21.00 0.22 -14.99
C VAL A 70 21.52 1.32 -15.91
N ALA A 71 20.89 2.50 -15.91
CA ALA A 71 21.35 3.64 -16.71
C ALA A 71 22.76 4.11 -16.31
N ARG A 72 23.07 4.14 -15.00
CA ARG A 72 24.42 4.46 -14.51
C ARG A 72 25.44 3.40 -14.91
N ASN A 73 25.09 2.12 -14.82
CA ASN A 73 25.98 1.03 -15.20
C ASN A 73 26.20 0.94 -16.72
N SER A 74 25.19 1.24 -17.55
CA SER A 74 25.37 1.27 -19.01
C SER A 74 26.31 2.40 -19.44
N ILE A 75 26.29 3.54 -18.74
CA ILE A 75 27.24 4.64 -18.98
C ILE A 75 28.65 4.25 -18.53
N ARG A 76 28.78 3.60 -17.36
CA ARG A 76 30.09 3.29 -16.76
C ARG A 76 30.81 2.09 -17.40
N TYR A 77 30.06 1.09 -17.86
CA TYR A 77 30.61 -0.14 -18.42
C TYR A 77 30.40 -0.27 -19.94
N GLY A 78 29.86 0.76 -20.60
CA GLY A 78 29.70 0.78 -22.05
C GLY A 78 28.80 -0.33 -22.60
N MET A 79 27.93 -0.93 -21.78
CA MET A 79 27.01 -1.97 -22.22
C MET A 79 25.97 -1.37 -23.18
N LYS A 80 26.29 -1.39 -24.48
CA LYS A 80 25.28 -1.23 -25.53
C LYS A 80 24.31 -2.38 -25.36
N ARG A 81 23.05 -2.04 -25.07
CA ARG A 81 21.91 -2.97 -25.11
C ARG A 81 22.00 -3.69 -26.46
N GLY A 82 22.40 -4.96 -26.43
CA GLY A 82 22.46 -5.80 -27.62
C GLY A 82 21.13 -5.69 -28.35
N ARG A 83 21.22 -5.44 -29.65
CA ARG A 83 20.08 -5.38 -30.57
C ARG A 83 19.21 -6.61 -30.45
#